data_AF-A0A8J4WZ22-F1
#
_entry.id   AF-A0A8J4WZ22-F1
#
_cell.length_a   1.000
_cell.length_b   1.000
_cell.length_c   1.000
_cell.angle_alpha   90.00
_cell.angle_beta   90.00
_cell.angle_gamma   90.00
#
_symmetry.space_group_name_H-M   'P 1'
#
loop_
_entity.id
_entity.type
_entity.pdbx_description
1 polymer ?
#
loop_
_entity_poly.entity_id
_entity_poly.type
_entity_poly.pdbx_seq_one_letter_code
_entity_poly.pdbx_strand_id
1 'polypeptide(L)'
;PLDFMEIKHFGFIEQVTFANDLINNLVNQVKQLQNQVTSMEVKLERRKTEDEPPRKCLRTQLEEVWSIDLSRRKASVFLEVLRLQTTKKAVKLRDYPDEESEVRSFLQCLSYTSQLKLCSDVLVRMTQAKALMFRPPVILDELFLTDSGAQQPDRTTSIILSSLHFLLRHWNVQCLNLTESKIVARSLVDLLYHQGSLTIRVDRRFLLRLLHCCDVRELHQDAAVLLSALHHKLDFSSYDALDLTADTTSLYLSSQDCRVVFTAIHRAHTPVQVTLQDCEIEDRGVELLFPVLHTVSLRCSKALLLHLLDLVDVGTETERVRRAVALSRALSGEMDLSETRLNLQTFKSLALVLEYSEGLSELDLSHCQLTDQHVELLLPHLHKPRVIDLSHNLITDASARSLYHIVSVNSHIQTV
;
A
#
# COMPACT_ATOMS: atom_id res chain seq x y z
N PRO A 1 -5.53 77.87 -32.38
CA PRO A 1 -4.72 76.64 -32.37
C PRO A 1 -4.65 76.05 -30.96
N LEU A 2 -5.75 75.42 -30.55
CA LEU A 2 -5.93 74.66 -29.32
C LEU A 2 -6.72 73.43 -29.78
N ASP A 3 -6.01 72.41 -30.24
CA ASP A 3 -6.56 71.10 -30.58
C ASP A 3 -5.38 70.18 -30.85
N PHE A 4 -4.81 69.57 -29.81
CA PHE A 4 -3.90 68.41 -29.89
C PHE A 4 -3.54 67.94 -28.46
N MET A 5 -4.51 67.63 -27.59
CA MET A 5 -4.21 67.02 -26.28
C MET A 5 -5.32 66.16 -25.65
N GLU A 6 -6.32 65.66 -26.41
CA GLU A 6 -7.39 64.82 -25.81
C GLU A 6 -7.48 63.37 -26.29
N ILE A 7 -6.67 62.92 -27.27
CA ILE A 7 -6.88 61.58 -27.88
C ILE A 7 -6.05 60.45 -27.21
N LYS A 8 -5.15 60.75 -26.27
CA LYS A 8 -4.33 59.70 -25.59
C LYS A 8 -4.87 59.22 -24.24
N HIS A 9 -5.93 59.82 -23.69
CA HIS A 9 -6.51 59.39 -22.41
C HIS A 9 -7.71 58.44 -22.55
N PHE A 10 -8.42 58.43 -23.69
CA PHE A 10 -9.56 57.53 -23.88
C PHE A 10 -9.16 56.05 -24.07
N GLY A 11 -8.07 55.77 -24.80
CA GLY A 11 -7.63 54.38 -25.04
C GLY A 11 -7.03 53.66 -23.83
N PHE A 12 -6.56 54.40 -22.81
CA PHE A 12 -6.02 53.81 -21.57
C PHE A 12 -7.13 53.49 -20.56
N ILE A 13 -8.21 54.29 -20.56
CA ILE A 13 -9.36 54.06 -19.68
C ILE A 13 -10.17 52.83 -20.14
N GLU A 14 -10.38 52.65 -21.46
CA GLU A 14 -11.09 51.47 -21.99
C GLU A 14 -10.35 50.14 -21.75
N GLN A 15 -9.01 50.15 -21.79
CA GLN A 15 -8.20 48.96 -21.49
C GLN A 15 -8.21 48.62 -19.99
N VAL A 16 -8.24 49.63 -19.11
CA VAL A 16 -8.33 49.43 -17.65
C VAL A 16 -9.74 48.97 -17.24
N THR A 17 -10.80 49.48 -17.88
CA THR A 17 -12.18 48.99 -17.63
C THR A 17 -12.37 47.56 -18.13
N PHE A 18 -11.85 47.21 -19.31
CA PHE A 18 -11.92 45.82 -19.80
C PHE A 18 -11.14 44.85 -18.92
N ALA A 19 -9.96 45.24 -18.43
CA ALA A 19 -9.18 44.43 -17.49
C ALA A 19 -9.90 44.26 -16.13
N ASN A 20 -10.54 45.31 -15.62
CA ASN A 20 -11.33 45.25 -14.39
C ASN A 20 -12.58 44.38 -14.54
N ASP A 21 -13.25 44.42 -15.69
CA ASP A 21 -14.42 43.56 -15.95
C ASP A 21 -14.02 42.08 -16.05
N LEU A 22 -12.86 41.79 -16.66
CA LEU A 22 -12.32 40.44 -16.73
C LEU A 22 -11.94 39.91 -15.33
N ILE A 23 -11.30 40.75 -14.50
CA ILE A 23 -10.94 40.44 -13.12
C ILE A 23 -12.20 40.23 -12.27
N ASN A 24 -13.21 41.09 -12.39
CA ASN A 24 -14.47 40.95 -11.67
C ASN A 24 -15.22 39.69 -12.07
N ASN A 25 -15.19 39.31 -13.35
CA ASN A 25 -15.79 38.07 -13.82
C ASN A 25 -15.05 36.84 -13.27
N LEU A 26 -13.72 36.87 -13.27
CA LEU A 26 -12.88 35.83 -12.64
C LEU A 26 -13.12 35.73 -11.13
N VAL A 27 -13.18 36.85 -10.41
CA VAL A 27 -13.47 36.88 -8.97
C VAL A 27 -14.87 36.32 -8.67
N ASN A 28 -15.86 36.63 -9.51
CA ASN A 28 -17.21 36.10 -9.36
C ASN A 28 -17.27 34.58 -9.65
N GLN A 29 -16.54 34.10 -10.66
CA GLN A 29 -16.43 32.67 -10.93
C GLN A 29 -15.71 31.92 -9.79
N VAL A 30 -14.66 32.50 -9.22
CA VAL A 30 -13.95 31.92 -8.07
C VAL A 30 -14.85 31.88 -6.83
N LYS A 31 -15.60 32.96 -6.55
CA LYS A 31 -16.59 32.97 -5.46
C LYS A 31 -17.70 31.96 -5.68
N GLN A 32 -18.17 31.79 -6.91
CA GLN A 32 -19.20 30.81 -7.24
C GLN A 32 -18.69 29.37 -7.06
N LEU A 33 -17.45 29.10 -7.46
CA LEU A 33 -16.80 27.81 -7.24
C LEU A 33 -16.55 27.55 -5.75
N GLN A 34 -16.10 28.54 -4.99
CA GLN A 34 -15.96 28.42 -3.53
C GLN A 34 -17.29 28.07 -2.87
N ASN A 35 -18.37 28.78 -3.21
CA ASN A 35 -19.69 28.49 -2.65
C ASN A 35 -20.22 27.10 -3.04
N GLN A 36 -19.89 26.61 -4.24
CA GLN A 36 -20.24 25.24 -4.66
C GLN A 36 -19.45 24.19 -3.88
N VAL A 37 -18.16 24.43 -3.64
CA VAL A 37 -17.30 23.56 -2.81
C VAL A 37 -17.83 23.52 -1.37
N THR A 38 -18.10 24.67 -0.75
CA THR A 38 -18.65 24.73 0.61
C THR A 38 -20.04 24.07 0.71
N SER A 39 -20.88 24.21 -0.34
CA SER A 39 -22.17 23.52 -0.38
C SER A 39 -22.03 22.00 -0.54
N MET A 40 -21.01 21.51 -1.25
CA MET A 40 -20.75 20.07 -1.38
C MET A 40 -20.19 19.49 -0.08
N GLU A 41 -19.26 20.19 0.59
CA GLU A 41 -18.71 19.83 1.90
C GLU A 41 -19.82 19.67 2.94
N VAL A 42 -20.73 20.66 3.03
CA VAL A 42 -21.88 20.60 3.97
C VAL A 42 -22.87 19.48 3.63
N LYS A 43 -23.09 19.19 2.34
CA LYS A 43 -23.96 18.07 1.91
C LYS A 43 -23.31 16.70 2.20
N LEU A 44 -21.99 16.63 2.19
CA LEU A 44 -21.23 15.42 2.48
C LEU A 44 -21.15 15.16 4.00
N GLU A 45 -21.05 16.21 4.82
CA GLU A 45 -21.10 16.11 6.29
C GLU A 45 -22.49 15.73 6.81
N ARG A 46 -23.55 16.22 6.19
CA ARG A 46 -24.93 15.78 6.51
C ARG A 46 -25.19 14.31 6.16
N ARG A 47 -24.55 13.77 5.11
CA ARG A 47 -24.61 12.33 4.80
C ARG A 47 -23.83 11.43 5.76
N LYS A 48 -22.90 11.98 6.55
CA LYS A 48 -22.17 11.24 7.61
C LYS A 48 -22.93 11.16 8.92
N THR A 49 -24.04 11.90 9.08
CA THR A 49 -24.77 12.05 10.36
C THR A 49 -26.12 11.33 10.39
N GLU A 50 -26.53 10.68 9.29
CA GLU A 50 -27.73 9.84 9.25
C GLU A 50 -27.32 8.36 9.01
N ASP A 51 -27.46 7.56 10.07
CA ASP A 51 -27.37 6.09 10.19
C ASP A 51 -26.04 5.36 9.86
N GLU A 52 -25.14 5.23 10.84
CA GLU A 52 -24.40 3.99 11.16
C GLU A 52 -23.70 4.07 12.54
N PRO A 53 -23.55 2.97 13.31
CA PRO A 53 -23.00 2.99 14.67
C PRO A 53 -21.46 3.12 14.69
N PRO A 54 -20.82 3.41 15.84
CA PRO A 54 -19.48 3.98 15.86
C PRO A 54 -18.41 2.90 15.64
N ARG A 55 -17.99 2.71 14.39
CA ARG A 55 -16.79 1.92 14.06
C ARG A 55 -15.54 2.76 14.38
N LYS A 56 -15.04 2.60 15.61
CA LYS A 56 -13.62 2.79 15.92
C LYS A 56 -12.83 1.68 15.22
N CYS A 57 -12.49 1.87 13.94
CA CYS A 57 -11.32 1.21 13.34
C CYS A 57 -10.88 1.94 12.08
N LEU A 58 -9.60 2.34 12.11
CA LEU A 58 -8.69 2.51 10.98
C LEU A 58 -8.94 3.69 10.02
N ARG A 59 -8.18 4.77 10.28
CA ARG A 59 -7.84 5.81 9.31
C ARG A 59 -7.20 5.18 8.05
N THR A 60 -8.00 4.84 7.05
CA THR A 60 -7.67 5.27 5.69
C THR A 60 -8.37 6.60 5.52
N GLN A 61 -7.58 7.69 5.56
CA GLN A 61 -8.08 8.96 5.08
C GLN A 61 -8.57 8.71 3.65
N LEU A 62 -9.88 8.84 3.41
CA LEU A 62 -10.40 9.10 2.08
C LEU A 62 -9.73 10.40 1.63
N GLU A 63 -8.56 10.29 1.01
CA GLU A 63 -7.92 11.42 0.36
C GLU A 63 -8.88 11.90 -0.71
N GLU A 64 -9.34 13.14 -0.56
CA GLU A 64 -10.23 13.78 -1.50
C GLU A 64 -9.49 13.98 -2.82
N VAL A 65 -9.59 13.00 -3.73
CA VAL A 65 -8.89 13.04 -5.02
C VAL A 65 -9.60 14.03 -5.94
N TRP A 66 -8.91 15.13 -6.26
CA TRP A 66 -9.43 16.17 -7.13
C TRP A 66 -9.35 15.73 -8.59
N SER A 67 -10.50 15.64 -9.26
CA SER A 67 -10.52 15.25 -10.67
C SER A 67 -10.57 16.47 -11.59
N ILE A 68 -9.61 16.54 -12.52
CA ILE A 68 -9.59 17.55 -13.56
C ILE A 68 -9.56 16.91 -14.96
N ASP A 69 -10.33 17.53 -15.84
CA ASP A 69 -10.33 17.25 -17.27
C ASP A 69 -9.85 18.53 -17.97
N LEU A 70 -8.61 18.51 -18.47
CA LEU A 70 -8.00 19.67 -19.08
C LEU A 70 -8.48 19.89 -20.53
N SER A 71 -9.22 18.94 -21.13
CA SER A 71 -9.92 19.18 -22.40
C SER A 71 -11.11 20.13 -22.23
N ARG A 72 -11.65 20.22 -20.99
CA ARG A 72 -12.85 21.01 -20.66
C ARG A 72 -12.56 22.24 -19.81
N ARG A 73 -11.43 22.27 -19.10
CA ARG A 73 -11.07 23.32 -18.13
C ARG A 73 -9.65 23.79 -18.34
N LYS A 74 -9.40 25.08 -18.18
CA LYS A 74 -8.05 25.65 -18.29
C LYS A 74 -7.20 25.28 -17.08
N ALA A 75 -6.00 24.75 -17.32
CA ALA A 75 -5.01 24.45 -16.30
C ALA A 75 -4.53 25.71 -15.57
N SER A 76 -4.54 26.87 -16.24
CA SER A 76 -4.21 28.16 -15.63
C SER A 76 -5.16 28.54 -14.48
N VAL A 77 -6.46 28.28 -14.62
CA VAL A 77 -7.43 28.50 -13.54
C VAL A 77 -7.20 27.50 -12.41
N PHE A 78 -6.92 26.24 -12.74
CA PHE A 78 -6.63 25.21 -11.76
C PHE A 78 -5.38 25.52 -10.93
N LEU A 79 -4.34 26.09 -11.55
CA LEU A 79 -3.13 26.53 -10.88
C LEU A 79 -3.43 27.56 -9.79
N GLU A 80 -4.25 28.57 -10.09
CA GLU A 80 -4.62 29.58 -9.08
C GLU A 80 -5.41 28.96 -7.93
N VAL A 81 -6.29 27.99 -8.21
CA VAL A 81 -7.01 27.26 -7.14
C VAL A 81 -6.05 26.47 -6.25
N LEU A 82 -5.04 25.80 -6.84
CA LEU A 82 -4.04 25.03 -6.09
C LEU A 82 -3.12 25.93 -5.26
N ARG A 83 -2.78 27.13 -5.74
CA ARG A 83 -2.00 28.11 -4.98
C ARG A 83 -2.67 28.58 -3.69
N LEU A 84 -4.01 28.56 -3.66
CA LEU A 84 -4.79 28.92 -2.49
C LEU A 84 -4.91 27.80 -1.46
N GLN A 85 -4.42 26.59 -1.77
CA GLN A 85 -4.48 25.46 -0.84
C GLN A 85 -3.33 25.53 0.17
N THR A 86 -3.64 25.21 1.43
CA THR A 86 -2.63 25.12 2.51
C THR A 86 -1.85 23.81 2.47
N THR A 87 -2.36 22.80 1.77
CA THR A 87 -1.74 21.47 1.65
C THR A 87 -1.71 20.99 0.20
N LYS A 88 -0.73 20.16 -0.12
CA LYS A 88 -0.68 19.46 -1.41
C LYS A 88 -1.90 18.54 -1.56
N LYS A 89 -2.44 18.46 -2.77
CA LYS A 89 -3.63 17.65 -3.08
C LYS A 89 -3.30 16.50 -4.01
N ALA A 90 -4.07 15.41 -3.89
CA ALA A 90 -4.09 14.32 -4.84
C ALA A 90 -4.95 14.70 -6.06
N VAL A 91 -4.42 14.54 -7.27
CA VAL A 91 -5.09 14.98 -8.51
C VAL A 91 -5.24 13.82 -9.49
N LYS A 92 -6.45 13.59 -10.00
CA LYS A 92 -6.73 12.68 -11.12
C LYS A 92 -6.95 13.46 -12.41
N LEU A 93 -6.03 13.28 -13.36
CA LEU A 93 -6.13 13.85 -14.70
C LEU A 93 -6.86 12.87 -15.62
N ARG A 94 -8.03 13.28 -16.14
CA ARG A 94 -8.86 12.42 -17.01
C ARG A 94 -8.50 12.54 -18.47
N ASP A 95 -8.29 13.76 -18.94
CA ASP A 95 -8.00 14.05 -20.34
C ASP A 95 -7.14 15.30 -20.44
N TYR A 96 -6.52 15.47 -21.60
CA TYR A 96 -5.40 16.35 -21.83
C TYR A 96 -5.56 17.12 -23.16
N PRO A 97 -5.42 18.46 -23.16
CA PRO A 97 -5.46 19.25 -24.38
C PRO A 97 -4.10 19.16 -25.08
N ASP A 98 -4.11 19.10 -26.41
CA ASP A 98 -2.88 19.11 -27.22
C ASP A 98 -2.20 20.51 -27.26
N GLU A 99 -2.76 21.50 -26.55
CA GLU A 99 -2.23 22.87 -26.46
C GLU A 99 -1.05 22.99 -25.49
N GLU A 100 0.15 23.28 -26.01
CA GLU A 100 1.38 23.40 -25.20
C GLU A 100 1.30 24.41 -24.04
N SER A 101 0.49 25.47 -24.17
CA SER A 101 0.29 26.47 -23.10
C SER A 101 -0.46 25.91 -21.90
N GLU A 102 -1.43 25.03 -22.13
CA GLU A 102 -2.21 24.39 -21.07
C GLU A 102 -1.39 23.27 -20.42
N VAL A 103 -0.61 22.51 -21.21
CA VAL A 103 0.42 21.59 -20.69
C VAL A 103 1.36 22.30 -19.73
N ARG A 104 1.88 23.45 -20.18
CA ARG A 104 2.85 24.25 -19.42
C ARG A 104 2.27 24.73 -18.10
N SER A 105 1.00 25.15 -18.11
CA SER A 105 0.28 25.58 -16.92
C SER A 105 0.03 24.41 -15.97
N PHE A 106 -0.32 23.23 -16.50
CA PHE A 106 -0.50 22.02 -15.70
C PHE A 106 0.80 21.56 -15.03
N LEU A 107 1.95 21.61 -15.71
CA LEU A 107 3.23 21.28 -15.09
C LEU A 107 3.57 22.19 -13.90
N GLN A 108 3.07 23.43 -13.88
CA GLN A 108 3.21 24.31 -12.72
C GLN A 108 2.32 23.86 -11.56
N CYS A 109 1.13 23.31 -11.85
CA CYS A 109 0.23 22.75 -10.84
C CYS A 109 0.92 21.64 -10.03
N LEU A 110 1.80 20.86 -10.67
CA LEU A 110 2.44 19.71 -10.02
C LEU A 110 3.33 20.07 -8.82
N SER A 111 3.80 21.32 -8.74
CA SER A 111 4.51 21.81 -7.54
C SER A 111 3.63 21.86 -6.28
N TYR A 112 2.31 21.89 -6.46
CA TYR A 112 1.29 21.90 -5.41
C TYR A 112 0.54 20.56 -5.29
N THR A 113 0.97 19.51 -6.00
CA THR A 113 0.38 18.16 -5.92
C THR A 113 1.35 17.19 -5.27
N SER A 114 0.86 16.34 -4.37
CA SER A 114 1.63 15.24 -3.78
C SER A 114 1.45 13.95 -4.59
N GLN A 115 0.24 13.74 -5.09
CA GLN A 115 -0.12 12.55 -5.85
C GLN A 115 -0.76 12.92 -7.18
N LEU A 116 -0.41 12.18 -8.22
CA LEU A 116 -0.98 12.35 -9.55
C LEU A 116 -1.47 11.00 -10.10
N LYS A 117 -2.72 10.96 -10.54
CA LYS A 117 -3.31 9.80 -11.21
C LYS A 117 -3.48 10.08 -12.70
N LEU A 118 -2.80 9.28 -13.52
CA LEU A 118 -2.78 9.35 -14.98
C LEU A 118 -3.34 8.07 -15.57
N CYS A 119 -4.13 8.17 -16.64
CA CYS A 119 -4.39 7.02 -17.48
C CYS A 119 -3.27 6.84 -18.52
N SER A 120 -3.06 5.61 -18.98
CA SER A 120 -2.04 5.27 -19.97
C SER A 120 -2.08 6.14 -21.24
N ASP A 121 -3.27 6.53 -21.72
CA ASP A 121 -3.39 7.36 -22.92
C ASP A 121 -2.95 8.81 -22.68
N VAL A 122 -3.21 9.34 -21.47
CA VAL A 122 -2.75 10.68 -21.06
C VAL A 122 -1.25 10.68 -20.86
N LEU A 123 -0.68 9.62 -20.26
CA LEU A 123 0.76 9.46 -20.10
C LEU A 123 1.49 9.59 -21.45
N VAL A 124 1.06 8.84 -22.46
CA VAL A 124 1.68 8.83 -23.79
C VAL A 124 1.58 10.22 -24.43
N ARG A 125 0.41 10.85 -24.42
CA ARG A 125 0.24 12.22 -24.97
C ARG A 125 1.07 13.26 -24.24
N MET A 126 1.15 13.18 -22.91
CA MET A 126 1.97 14.10 -22.12
C MET A 126 3.43 14.06 -22.57
N THR A 127 4.01 12.86 -22.75
CA THR A 127 5.42 12.72 -23.15
C THR A 127 5.76 13.23 -24.54
N GLN A 128 4.77 13.41 -25.42
CA GLN A 128 4.96 13.99 -26.74
C GLN A 128 5.05 15.53 -26.69
N ALA A 129 4.67 16.17 -25.58
CA ALA A 129 4.67 17.62 -25.44
C ALA A 129 6.09 18.17 -25.20
N LYS A 130 6.54 19.09 -26.06
CA LYS A 130 7.86 19.76 -25.95
C LYS A 130 8.05 20.51 -24.64
N ALA A 131 6.95 20.92 -24.01
CA ALA A 131 6.96 21.63 -22.73
C ALA A 131 7.64 20.85 -21.58
N LEU A 132 7.74 19.52 -21.68
CA LEU A 132 8.46 18.69 -20.70
C LEU A 132 9.98 18.83 -20.77
N MET A 133 10.54 19.34 -21.87
CA MET A 133 11.99 19.39 -22.11
C MET A 133 12.70 20.55 -21.40
N PHE A 134 11.98 21.55 -20.88
CA PHE A 134 12.55 22.83 -20.43
C PHE A 134 12.03 23.31 -19.06
N ARG A 135 11.96 22.42 -18.06
CA ARG A 135 11.29 22.71 -16.76
C ARG A 135 12.14 22.32 -15.54
N PRO A 136 11.91 22.95 -14.38
CA PRO A 136 12.50 22.49 -13.11
C PRO A 136 12.03 21.06 -12.79
N PRO A 137 12.79 20.31 -11.98
CA PRO A 137 12.43 18.95 -11.62
C PRO A 137 11.06 18.92 -10.94
N VAL A 138 10.13 18.14 -11.48
CA VAL A 138 8.85 17.86 -10.86
C VAL A 138 9.10 16.88 -9.72
N ILE A 139 8.67 17.20 -8.50
CA ILE A 139 8.78 16.32 -7.34
C ILE A 139 7.37 15.84 -7.00
N LEU A 140 7.19 14.52 -7.01
CA LEU A 140 5.92 13.88 -6.75
C LEU A 140 6.12 12.74 -5.75
N ASP A 141 5.25 12.69 -4.74
CA ASP A 141 5.32 11.64 -3.74
C ASP A 141 4.80 10.31 -4.33
N GLU A 142 3.70 10.37 -5.10
CA GLU A 142 3.11 9.17 -5.71
C GLU A 142 2.51 9.41 -7.10
N LEU A 143 2.91 8.59 -8.08
CA LEU A 143 2.33 8.54 -9.42
C LEU A 143 1.45 7.29 -9.56
N PHE A 144 0.15 7.46 -9.74
CA PHE A 144 -0.78 6.37 -10.04
C PHE A 144 -0.95 6.24 -11.55
N LEU A 145 -0.75 5.04 -12.07
CA LEU A 145 -1.05 4.72 -13.46
C LEU A 145 -2.27 3.80 -13.53
N THR A 146 -3.25 4.18 -14.34
CA THR A 146 -4.44 3.37 -14.62
C THR A 146 -4.53 3.02 -16.09
N ASP A 147 -5.19 1.90 -16.39
CA ASP A 147 -5.47 1.56 -17.78
C ASP A 147 -6.46 2.53 -18.43
N SER A 148 -6.38 2.66 -19.75
CA SER A 148 -7.50 3.13 -20.55
C SER A 148 -8.45 1.96 -20.81
N GLY A 149 -9.77 2.21 -20.76
CA GLY A 149 -10.80 1.16 -20.83
C GLY A 149 -10.86 0.36 -22.15
N ALA A 150 -9.93 0.56 -23.08
CA ALA A 150 -9.84 -0.17 -24.33
C ALA A 150 -8.85 -1.34 -24.21
N GLN A 151 -9.24 -2.54 -24.67
CA GLN A 151 -8.35 -3.70 -24.77
C GLN A 151 -7.11 -3.33 -25.58
N GLN A 152 -5.93 -3.32 -24.95
CA GLN A 152 -4.71 -2.82 -25.58
C GLN A 152 -3.85 -3.95 -26.16
N PRO A 153 -3.35 -3.81 -27.40
CA PRO A 153 -2.38 -4.74 -27.99
C PRO A 153 -0.96 -4.58 -27.41
N ASP A 154 -0.13 -5.62 -27.52
CA ASP A 154 1.26 -5.67 -27.04
C ASP A 154 2.17 -4.53 -27.54
N ARG A 155 1.86 -3.89 -28.66
CA ARG A 155 2.65 -2.73 -29.15
C ARG A 155 2.46 -1.49 -28.30
N THR A 156 1.32 -1.34 -27.62
CA THR A 156 1.00 -0.15 -26.84
C THR A 156 1.67 -0.16 -25.47
N THR A 157 1.95 -1.34 -24.90
CA THR A 157 2.65 -1.49 -23.62
C THR A 157 4.06 -0.91 -23.68
N SER A 158 4.82 -1.21 -24.74
CA SER A 158 6.16 -0.66 -24.97
C SER A 158 6.15 0.88 -25.07
N ILE A 159 5.12 1.46 -25.72
CA ILE A 159 4.95 2.91 -25.80
C ILE A 159 4.66 3.50 -24.42
N ILE A 160 3.79 2.88 -23.63
CA ILE A 160 3.49 3.30 -22.25
C ILE A 160 4.76 3.25 -21.39
N LEU A 161 5.55 2.19 -21.49
CA LEU A 161 6.77 2.01 -20.70
C LEU A 161 7.88 2.98 -21.08
N SER A 162 8.08 3.22 -22.38
CA SER A 162 9.02 4.25 -22.86
C SER A 162 8.59 5.65 -22.43
N SER A 163 7.28 5.93 -22.45
CA SER A 163 6.72 7.18 -21.93
C SER A 163 6.93 7.30 -20.42
N LEU A 164 6.69 6.22 -19.66
CA LEU A 164 6.90 6.17 -18.23
C LEU A 164 8.39 6.36 -17.88
N HIS A 165 9.27 5.65 -18.58
CA HIS A 165 10.72 5.79 -18.44
C HIS A 165 11.19 7.21 -18.73
N PHE A 166 10.65 7.83 -19.80
CA PHE A 166 10.92 9.22 -20.12
C PHE A 166 10.48 10.15 -18.98
N LEU A 167 9.26 10.01 -18.45
CA LEU A 167 8.81 10.85 -17.33
C LEU A 167 9.67 10.65 -16.08
N LEU A 168 9.96 9.41 -15.68
CA LEU A 168 10.75 9.12 -14.49
C LEU A 168 12.20 9.62 -14.60
N ARG A 169 12.71 9.82 -15.81
CA ARG A 169 14.01 10.48 -16.03
C ARG A 169 13.97 11.99 -15.73
N HIS A 170 12.82 12.63 -15.90
CA HIS A 170 12.65 14.07 -15.74
C HIS A 170 11.92 14.46 -14.44
N TRP A 171 11.21 13.53 -13.83
CA TRP A 171 10.41 13.72 -12.62
C TRP A 171 11.02 12.90 -11.49
N ASN A 172 11.18 13.54 -10.33
CA ASN A 172 11.53 12.86 -9.10
C ASN A 172 10.26 12.29 -8.46
N VAL A 173 9.91 11.06 -8.85
CA VAL A 173 8.78 10.31 -8.30
C VAL A 173 9.30 9.34 -7.24
N GLN A 174 8.77 9.43 -6.03
CA GLN A 174 9.16 8.51 -4.94
C GLN A 174 8.47 7.16 -5.06
N CYS A 175 7.16 7.14 -5.37
CA CYS A 175 6.36 5.93 -5.49
C CYS A 175 5.60 5.86 -6.82
N LEU A 176 5.72 4.74 -7.53
CA LEU A 176 4.91 4.39 -8.69
C LEU A 176 3.85 3.37 -8.29
N ASN A 177 2.59 3.79 -8.28
CA ASN A 177 1.46 2.96 -7.95
C ASN A 177 0.80 2.38 -9.21
N LEU A 178 0.82 1.06 -9.30
CA LEU A 178 0.36 0.23 -10.41
C LEU A 178 -0.79 -0.71 -10.00
N THR A 179 -1.43 -0.47 -8.86
CA THR A 179 -2.53 -1.32 -8.35
C THR A 179 -3.72 -1.42 -9.31
N GLU A 180 -3.96 -0.38 -10.12
CA GLU A 180 -5.03 -0.31 -11.13
C GLU A 180 -4.48 -0.42 -12.58
N SER A 181 -3.26 -0.94 -12.75
CA SER A 181 -2.57 -1.01 -14.05
C SER A 181 -2.45 -2.44 -14.55
N LYS A 182 -2.68 -2.65 -15.85
CA LYS A 182 -2.44 -3.93 -16.54
C LYS A 182 -1.13 -3.94 -17.33
N ILE A 183 -0.13 -3.15 -16.92
CA ILE A 183 1.21 -3.22 -17.51
C ILE A 183 1.73 -4.66 -17.46
N VAL A 184 2.46 -5.05 -18.50
CA VAL A 184 3.13 -6.36 -18.57
C VAL A 184 4.32 -6.38 -17.61
N ALA A 185 4.31 -7.34 -16.68
CA ALA A 185 5.27 -7.47 -15.59
C ALA A 185 6.74 -7.47 -16.05
N ARG A 186 7.04 -8.17 -17.16
CA ARG A 186 8.40 -8.32 -17.69
C ARG A 186 9.11 -6.98 -17.93
N SER A 187 8.39 -6.02 -18.47
CA SER A 187 8.99 -4.75 -18.85
C SER A 187 9.13 -3.76 -17.69
N LEU A 188 8.42 -4.00 -16.57
CA LEU A 188 8.59 -3.21 -15.36
C LEU A 188 9.95 -3.48 -14.69
N VAL A 189 10.42 -4.73 -14.73
CA VAL A 189 11.72 -5.10 -14.13
C VAL A 189 12.87 -4.32 -14.79
N ASP A 190 12.82 -4.17 -16.11
CA ASP A 190 13.82 -3.39 -16.85
C ASP A 190 13.77 -1.89 -16.48
N LEU A 191 12.58 -1.35 -16.17
CA LEU A 191 12.42 0.02 -15.69
C LEU A 191 13.07 0.21 -14.31
N LEU A 192 12.85 -0.72 -13.38
CA LEU A 192 13.37 -0.64 -12.01
C LEU A 192 14.90 -0.64 -11.99
N TYR A 193 15.54 -1.37 -12.91
CA TYR A 193 16.99 -1.43 -13.02
C TYR A 193 17.63 -0.05 -13.27
N HIS A 194 16.90 0.84 -13.96
CA HIS A 194 17.38 2.16 -14.32
C HIS A 194 16.99 3.28 -13.35
N GLN A 195 16.12 2.99 -12.36
CA GLN A 195 15.50 4.00 -11.50
C GLN A 195 15.75 3.68 -10.01
N GLY A 196 17.02 3.65 -9.59
CA GLY A 196 17.51 3.06 -8.34
C GLY A 196 16.97 3.61 -6.99
N SER A 197 16.05 4.58 -6.99
CA SER A 197 15.33 5.04 -5.78
C SER A 197 13.81 4.95 -5.91
N LEU A 198 13.29 4.37 -6.99
CA LEU A 198 11.86 4.29 -7.25
C LEU A 198 11.23 3.15 -6.43
N THR A 199 10.21 3.50 -5.67
CA THR A 199 9.39 2.53 -4.95
C THR A 199 8.17 2.17 -5.77
N ILE A 200 7.67 0.94 -5.66
CA ILE A 200 6.48 0.50 -6.39
C ILE A 200 5.38 0.01 -5.44
N ARG A 201 4.13 0.26 -5.82
CA ARG A 201 2.94 -0.36 -5.22
C ARG A 201 2.19 -1.13 -6.30
N VAL A 202 1.86 -2.38 -6.01
CA VAL A 202 1.26 -3.32 -6.96
C VAL A 202 0.16 -4.11 -6.26
N ASP A 203 -0.81 -4.60 -7.03
CA ASP A 203 -1.79 -5.54 -6.49
C ASP A 203 -1.18 -6.94 -6.27
N ARG A 204 -1.79 -7.73 -5.40
CA ARG A 204 -1.31 -9.08 -5.03
C ARG A 204 -1.13 -10.04 -6.21
N ARG A 205 -1.96 -9.95 -7.26
CA ARG A 205 -1.85 -10.81 -8.46
C ARG A 205 -0.74 -10.32 -9.38
N PHE A 206 -0.56 -9.01 -9.52
CA PHE A 206 0.56 -8.44 -10.27
C PHE A 206 1.90 -8.66 -9.56
N LEU A 207 1.95 -8.59 -8.22
CA LEU A 207 3.11 -8.95 -7.42
C LEU A 207 3.58 -10.38 -7.73
N LEU A 208 2.65 -11.34 -7.72
CA LEU A 208 2.96 -12.73 -8.05
C LEU A 208 3.49 -12.89 -9.49
N ARG A 209 2.86 -12.22 -10.46
CA ARG A 209 3.32 -12.20 -11.86
C ARG A 209 4.72 -11.59 -12.02
N LEU A 210 5.06 -10.55 -11.25
CA LEU A 210 6.39 -9.94 -11.23
C LEU A 210 7.44 -10.92 -10.71
N LEU A 211 7.14 -11.60 -9.61
CA LEU A 211 8.04 -12.60 -9.04
C LEU A 211 8.28 -13.77 -10.01
N HIS A 212 7.24 -14.25 -10.70
CA HIS A 212 7.39 -15.24 -11.78
C HIS A 212 8.28 -14.74 -12.92
N CYS A 213 8.17 -13.46 -13.31
CA CYS A 213 9.05 -12.90 -14.33
C CYS A 213 10.52 -12.86 -13.89
N CYS A 214 10.79 -12.60 -12.62
CA CYS A 214 12.15 -12.62 -12.07
C CYS A 214 12.73 -14.04 -12.02
N ASP A 215 11.91 -15.06 -11.76
CA ASP A 215 12.39 -16.45 -11.71
C ASP A 215 12.78 -16.98 -13.09
N VAL A 216 11.97 -16.72 -14.12
CA VAL A 216 12.20 -17.18 -15.51
C VAL A 216 13.51 -16.63 -16.10
N ARG A 217 13.94 -15.44 -15.67
CA ARG A 217 15.17 -14.82 -16.20
C ARG A 217 16.44 -15.40 -15.59
N GLU A 218 16.34 -16.12 -14.47
CA GLU A 218 17.47 -16.63 -13.67
C GLU A 218 18.53 -15.57 -13.31
N LEU A 219 18.20 -14.29 -13.45
CA LEU A 219 19.08 -13.19 -13.11
C LEU A 219 19.01 -12.99 -11.60
N HIS A 220 20.11 -13.33 -10.91
CA HIS A 220 20.22 -13.20 -9.45
C HIS A 220 19.87 -11.78 -8.93
N GLN A 221 20.07 -10.76 -9.76
CA GLN A 221 19.91 -9.36 -9.35
C GLN A 221 18.47 -8.83 -9.50
N ASP A 222 17.63 -9.43 -10.35
CA ASP A 222 16.27 -8.95 -10.61
C ASP A 222 15.39 -9.03 -9.35
N ALA A 223 15.49 -10.14 -8.61
CA ALA A 223 14.74 -10.32 -7.36
C ALA A 223 15.16 -9.30 -6.29
N ALA A 224 16.45 -9.01 -6.19
CA ALA A 224 16.97 -8.01 -5.24
C ALA A 224 16.49 -6.59 -5.59
N VAL A 225 16.52 -6.22 -6.87
CA VAL A 225 16.04 -4.92 -7.36
C VAL A 225 14.53 -4.78 -7.14
N LEU A 226 13.76 -5.83 -7.42
CA LEU A 226 12.31 -5.83 -7.17
C LEU A 226 12.00 -5.69 -5.68
N LEU A 227 12.68 -6.45 -4.82
CA LEU A 227 12.48 -6.37 -3.38
C LEU A 227 12.90 -5.02 -2.81
N SER A 228 13.98 -4.41 -3.31
CA SER A 228 14.35 -3.04 -2.91
C SER A 228 13.27 -2.02 -3.31
N ALA A 229 12.70 -2.16 -4.50
CA ALA A 229 11.62 -1.28 -4.97
C ALA A 229 10.31 -1.48 -4.17
N LEU A 230 10.12 -2.66 -3.56
CA LEU A 230 9.01 -2.99 -2.67
C LEU A 230 9.33 -2.73 -1.18
N HIS A 231 10.46 -2.07 -0.86
CA HIS A 231 10.93 -1.86 0.51
C HIS A 231 11.06 -3.14 1.34
N HIS A 232 11.43 -4.26 0.71
CA HIS A 232 11.50 -5.58 1.32
C HIS A 232 10.18 -6.01 1.98
N LYS A 233 9.05 -5.58 1.41
CA LYS A 233 7.70 -5.98 1.84
C LYS A 233 6.97 -6.69 0.70
N LEU A 234 6.60 -7.94 0.92
CA LEU A 234 5.77 -8.72 0.03
C LEU A 234 4.39 -8.87 0.65
N ASP A 235 3.42 -8.13 0.12
CA ASP A 235 2.07 -8.15 0.63
C ASP A 235 1.11 -8.81 -0.36
N PHE A 236 0.55 -9.95 0.07
CA PHE A 236 -0.45 -10.70 -0.69
C PHE A 236 -1.85 -10.60 -0.07
N SER A 237 -2.03 -9.79 0.98
CA SER A 237 -3.34 -9.52 1.58
C SER A 237 -4.28 -8.76 0.65
N SER A 238 -5.58 -8.85 0.90
CA SER A 238 -6.58 -8.13 0.13
C SER A 238 -6.67 -6.68 0.61
N TYR A 239 -6.34 -5.73 -0.26
CA TYR A 239 -6.51 -4.29 0.02
C TYR A 239 -7.93 -3.79 -0.24
N ASP A 240 -8.80 -4.60 -0.85
CA ASP A 240 -10.06 -4.13 -1.43
C ASP A 240 -11.27 -4.68 -0.67
N ALA A 241 -11.55 -4.08 0.49
CA ALA A 241 -12.75 -4.36 1.28
C ALA A 241 -13.98 -3.54 0.81
N LEU A 242 -13.85 -2.73 -0.25
CA LEU A 242 -14.91 -1.81 -0.71
C LEU A 242 -15.49 -2.15 -2.08
N ASP A 243 -14.84 -2.99 -2.88
CA ASP A 243 -15.39 -3.43 -4.16
C ASP A 243 -16.14 -4.75 -4.01
N LEU A 244 -17.44 -4.65 -3.69
CA LEU A 244 -18.39 -5.78 -3.62
C LEU A 244 -18.58 -6.52 -4.96
N THR A 245 -17.86 -6.12 -6.02
CA THR A 245 -17.94 -6.71 -7.36
C THR A 245 -16.65 -7.37 -7.85
N ALA A 246 -15.52 -7.13 -7.19
CA ALA A 246 -14.29 -7.84 -7.48
C ALA A 246 -14.32 -9.18 -6.75
N ASP A 247 -14.12 -10.29 -7.48
CA ASP A 247 -14.09 -11.64 -6.91
C ASP A 247 -13.36 -11.64 -5.56
N THR A 248 -14.13 -11.76 -4.47
CA THR A 248 -13.68 -11.90 -3.08
C THR A 248 -13.03 -13.26 -2.85
N THR A 249 -12.38 -13.79 -3.88
CA THR A 249 -11.67 -15.04 -3.85
C THR A 249 -10.35 -14.80 -3.14
N SER A 250 -10.13 -15.56 -2.07
CA SER A 250 -8.84 -15.78 -1.45
C SER A 250 -7.80 -16.04 -2.55
N LEU A 251 -6.61 -15.42 -2.43
CA LEU A 251 -5.54 -15.70 -3.39
C LEU A 251 -5.01 -17.10 -3.09
N TYR A 252 -5.21 -18.04 -4.00
CA TYR A 252 -4.61 -19.38 -3.90
C TYR A 252 -3.17 -19.36 -4.42
N LEU A 253 -2.22 -19.75 -3.56
CA LEU A 253 -0.81 -19.91 -3.88
C LEU A 253 -0.49 -21.40 -4.03
N SER A 254 -0.17 -21.81 -5.26
CA SER A 254 0.32 -23.16 -5.54
C SER A 254 1.72 -23.37 -4.96
N SER A 255 2.14 -24.63 -4.87
CA SER A 255 3.51 -25.02 -4.55
C SER A 255 4.53 -24.36 -5.50
N GLN A 256 4.19 -24.19 -6.78
CA GLN A 256 5.05 -23.48 -7.72
C GLN A 256 5.15 -21.98 -7.42
N ASP A 257 4.05 -21.33 -7.05
CA ASP A 257 4.04 -19.92 -6.64
C ASP A 257 4.91 -19.72 -5.39
N CYS A 258 4.74 -20.59 -4.40
CA CYS A 258 5.54 -20.59 -3.17
C CYS A 258 7.03 -20.74 -3.46
N ARG A 259 7.41 -21.70 -4.35
CA ARG A 259 8.80 -21.86 -4.77
C ARG A 259 9.38 -20.57 -5.35
N VAL A 260 8.63 -19.88 -6.21
CA VAL A 260 9.07 -18.64 -6.84
C VAL A 260 9.25 -17.52 -5.82
N VAL A 261 8.26 -17.32 -4.93
CA VAL A 261 8.31 -16.31 -3.87
C VAL A 261 9.50 -16.56 -2.95
N PHE A 262 9.67 -17.79 -2.46
CA PHE A 262 10.73 -18.12 -1.50
C PHE A 262 12.12 -18.15 -2.15
N THR A 263 12.23 -18.50 -3.43
CA THR A 263 13.49 -18.36 -4.19
C THR A 263 13.89 -16.89 -4.31
N ALA A 264 12.92 -15.99 -4.55
CA ALA A 264 13.19 -14.55 -4.60
C ALA A 264 13.68 -14.00 -3.24
N ILE A 265 13.04 -14.41 -2.13
CA ILE A 265 13.47 -14.04 -0.77
C ILE A 265 14.87 -14.56 -0.49
N HIS A 266 15.14 -15.83 -0.82
CA HIS A 266 16.45 -16.45 -0.58
C HIS A 266 17.57 -15.71 -1.33
N ARG A 267 17.32 -15.28 -2.57
CA ARG A 267 18.28 -14.51 -3.39
C ARG A 267 18.48 -13.08 -2.90
N ALA A 268 17.54 -12.53 -2.13
CA ALA A 268 17.59 -11.14 -1.67
C ALA A 268 18.65 -10.88 -0.60
N HIS A 269 19.05 -11.93 0.15
CA HIS A 269 19.99 -11.87 1.28
C HIS A 269 19.69 -10.76 2.30
N THR A 270 18.44 -10.32 2.38
CA THR A 270 17.96 -9.24 3.24
C THR A 270 16.70 -9.70 3.97
N PRO A 271 16.43 -9.23 5.21
CA PRO A 271 15.18 -9.52 5.88
C PRO A 271 13.99 -9.00 5.08
N VAL A 272 13.02 -9.87 4.78
CA VAL A 272 11.80 -9.52 4.02
C VAL A 272 10.58 -9.68 4.90
N GLN A 273 9.71 -8.68 4.95
CA GLN A 273 8.39 -8.81 5.55
C GLN A 273 7.44 -9.47 4.54
N VAL A 274 6.78 -10.56 4.93
CA VAL A 274 5.82 -11.28 4.09
C VAL A 274 4.46 -11.28 4.78
N THR A 275 3.42 -10.79 4.09
CA THR A 275 2.05 -10.72 4.59
C THR A 275 1.14 -11.66 3.79
N LEU A 276 0.57 -12.66 4.48
CA LEU A 276 -0.26 -13.76 3.96
C LEU A 276 -1.55 -13.89 4.80
N GLN A 277 -2.29 -12.78 4.99
CA GLN A 277 -3.52 -12.77 5.80
C GLN A 277 -4.75 -13.30 5.03
N ASP A 278 -4.85 -13.03 3.73
CA ASP A 278 -6.00 -13.43 2.89
C ASP A 278 -5.59 -14.36 1.75
N CYS A 279 -4.74 -15.33 2.08
CA CYS A 279 -4.19 -16.29 1.12
C CYS A 279 -4.49 -17.73 1.54
N GLU A 280 -4.84 -18.54 0.56
CA GLU A 280 -4.86 -20.00 0.68
C GLU A 280 -3.57 -20.53 0.09
N ILE A 281 -2.90 -21.43 0.80
CA ILE A 281 -1.60 -21.97 0.40
C ILE A 281 -1.72 -23.49 0.30
N GLU A 282 -1.23 -24.07 -0.78
CA GLU A 282 -1.11 -25.53 -0.92
C GLU A 282 -0.23 -26.10 0.21
N ASP A 283 -0.60 -27.25 0.80
CA ASP A 283 0.14 -27.85 1.94
C ASP A 283 1.66 -27.98 1.66
N ARG A 284 2.02 -28.43 0.45
CA ARG A 284 3.43 -28.51 0.00
C ARG A 284 4.10 -27.13 -0.04
N GLY A 285 3.35 -26.09 -0.36
CA GLY A 285 3.81 -24.70 -0.33
C GLY A 285 4.17 -24.25 1.08
N VAL A 286 3.40 -24.67 2.10
CA VAL A 286 3.67 -24.30 3.50
C VAL A 286 4.97 -24.95 4.01
N GLU A 287 5.24 -26.20 3.63
CA GLU A 287 6.51 -26.86 3.97
C GLU A 287 7.74 -26.12 3.39
N LEU A 288 7.60 -25.54 2.20
CA LEU A 288 8.67 -24.78 1.53
C LEU A 288 8.98 -23.44 2.21
N LEU A 289 8.15 -22.98 3.14
CA LEU A 289 8.39 -21.74 3.88
C LEU A 289 9.51 -21.91 4.92
N PHE A 290 9.60 -23.07 5.58
CA PHE A 290 10.54 -23.31 6.68
C PHE A 290 12.02 -22.97 6.37
N PRO A 291 12.57 -23.34 5.20
CA PRO A 291 13.95 -22.98 4.84
C PRO A 291 14.20 -21.47 4.79
N VAL A 292 13.19 -20.64 4.51
CA VAL A 292 13.35 -19.17 4.36
C VAL A 292 12.86 -18.38 5.56
N LEU A 293 12.17 -18.99 6.53
CA LEU A 293 11.64 -18.30 7.72
C LEU A 293 12.71 -17.51 8.51
N HIS A 294 13.95 -17.97 8.53
CA HIS A 294 15.04 -17.30 9.23
C HIS A 294 15.39 -15.90 8.67
N THR A 295 14.97 -15.59 7.43
CA THR A 295 15.15 -14.27 6.79
C THR A 295 13.83 -13.53 6.59
N VAL A 296 12.72 -14.02 7.16
CA VAL A 296 11.39 -13.49 6.91
C VAL A 296 10.76 -12.98 8.21
N SER A 297 10.12 -11.82 8.15
CA SER A 297 9.14 -11.41 9.15
C SER A 297 7.74 -11.75 8.63
N LEU A 298 7.10 -12.74 9.23
CA LEU A 298 5.86 -13.32 8.73
C LEU A 298 4.64 -12.70 9.43
N ARG A 299 3.72 -12.16 8.64
CA ARG A 299 2.34 -11.85 9.06
C ARG A 299 1.41 -12.80 8.32
N CYS A 300 0.64 -13.60 9.04
CA CYS A 300 -0.20 -14.61 8.43
C CYS A 300 -1.59 -14.67 9.07
N SER A 301 -2.51 -15.37 8.40
CA SER A 301 -3.81 -15.68 8.97
C SER A 301 -3.68 -16.72 10.10
N LYS A 302 -4.67 -16.73 11.00
CA LYS A 302 -4.78 -17.75 12.07
C LYS A 302 -4.75 -19.17 11.49
N ALA A 303 -5.43 -19.40 10.36
CA ALA A 303 -5.45 -20.69 9.69
C ALA A 303 -4.06 -21.15 9.22
N LEU A 304 -3.26 -20.23 8.63
CA LEU A 304 -1.89 -20.56 8.22
C LEU A 304 -0.97 -20.76 9.42
N LEU A 305 -1.14 -19.96 10.48
CA LEU A 305 -0.36 -20.13 11.72
C LEU A 305 -0.62 -21.50 12.36
N LEU A 306 -1.88 -21.94 12.44
CA LEU A 306 -2.24 -23.28 12.92
C LEU A 306 -1.60 -24.38 12.06
N HIS A 307 -1.68 -24.25 10.73
CA HIS A 307 -1.07 -25.23 9.83
C HIS A 307 0.45 -25.29 10.00
N LEU A 308 1.12 -24.14 10.19
CA LEU A 308 2.54 -24.09 10.49
C LEU A 308 2.88 -24.78 11.82
N LEU A 309 2.08 -24.57 12.87
CA LEU A 309 2.26 -25.23 14.17
C LEU A 309 2.07 -26.74 14.08
N ASP A 310 1.11 -27.22 13.31
CA ASP A 310 0.91 -28.65 13.09
C ASP A 310 2.11 -29.27 12.35
N LEU A 311 2.70 -28.55 11.39
CA LEU A 311 3.91 -28.98 10.69
C LEU A 311 5.17 -28.95 11.56
N VAL A 312 5.22 -28.16 12.65
CA VAL A 312 6.36 -28.18 13.59
C VAL A 312 6.49 -29.54 14.27
N ASP A 313 5.39 -30.24 14.55
CA ASP A 313 5.42 -31.55 15.23
C ASP A 313 5.88 -32.70 14.30
N VAL A 314 5.83 -32.49 12.98
CA VAL A 314 6.14 -33.51 12.00
C VAL A 314 7.65 -33.72 11.84
N GLY A 315 8.14 -34.91 12.19
CA GLY A 315 9.49 -35.37 11.89
C GLY A 315 10.32 -35.78 13.12
N THR A 316 11.63 -35.81 12.95
CA THR A 316 12.60 -36.11 14.01
C THR A 316 12.70 -34.94 15.01
N GLU A 317 13.13 -35.21 16.25
CA GLU A 317 13.30 -34.16 17.28
C GLU A 317 14.14 -32.98 16.79
N THR A 318 15.19 -33.25 16.01
CA THR A 318 16.06 -32.21 15.45
C THR A 318 15.35 -31.33 14.43
N GLU A 319 14.44 -31.90 13.63
CA GLU A 319 13.61 -31.16 12.69
C GLU A 319 12.57 -30.31 13.40
N ARG A 320 11.91 -30.85 14.45
CA ARG A 320 10.93 -30.09 15.24
C ARG A 320 11.56 -28.85 15.87
N VAL A 321 12.72 -29.00 16.50
CA VAL A 321 13.47 -27.87 17.08
C VAL A 321 13.87 -26.86 15.98
N ARG A 322 14.40 -27.33 14.84
CA ARG A 322 14.78 -26.44 13.73
C ARG A 322 13.59 -25.65 13.20
N ARG A 323 12.44 -26.30 13.01
CA ARG A 323 11.19 -25.68 12.55
C ARG A 323 10.64 -24.69 13.57
N ALA A 324 10.65 -25.06 14.86
CA ALA A 324 10.21 -24.20 15.95
C ALA A 324 11.06 -22.92 16.06
N VAL A 325 12.40 -23.05 16.01
CA VAL A 325 13.33 -21.91 16.02
C VAL A 325 13.15 -21.01 14.78
N ALA A 326 12.93 -21.60 13.61
CA ALA A 326 12.70 -20.84 12.39
C ALA A 326 11.39 -20.04 12.46
N LEU A 327 10.32 -20.68 12.93
CA LEU A 327 9.01 -20.05 13.10
C LEU A 327 9.01 -18.98 14.19
N SER A 328 9.69 -19.22 15.32
CA SER A 328 9.77 -18.27 16.43
C SER A 328 10.47 -16.97 16.02
N ARG A 329 11.51 -17.04 15.19
CA ARG A 329 12.21 -15.87 14.65
C ARG A 329 11.35 -15.10 13.64
N ALA A 330 10.58 -15.81 12.83
CA ALA A 330 9.75 -15.19 11.81
C ALA A 330 8.54 -14.44 12.37
N LEU A 331 7.97 -14.92 13.48
CA LEU A 331 6.79 -14.36 14.15
C LEU A 331 7.11 -13.28 15.20
N SER A 332 8.27 -12.63 15.14
CA SER A 332 8.84 -11.73 16.19
C SER A 332 8.08 -10.42 16.49
N GLY A 333 6.74 -10.44 16.45
CA GLY A 333 5.86 -9.38 16.89
C GLY A 333 4.63 -9.96 17.58
N GLU A 334 3.54 -10.10 16.84
CA GLU A 334 2.23 -10.49 17.35
C GLU A 334 1.92 -11.95 16.96
N MET A 335 1.49 -12.76 17.93
CA MET A 335 0.98 -14.10 17.72
C MET A 335 -0.48 -14.14 18.15
N ASP A 336 -1.37 -13.95 17.18
CA ASP A 336 -2.81 -14.00 17.39
C ASP A 336 -3.36 -15.39 17.02
N LEU A 337 -3.86 -16.09 18.03
CA LEU A 337 -4.57 -17.36 17.92
C LEU A 337 -5.98 -17.26 18.54
N SER A 338 -6.49 -16.05 18.78
CA SER A 338 -7.81 -15.86 19.41
C SER A 338 -8.92 -16.54 18.63
N GLU A 339 -9.94 -17.02 19.36
CA GLU A 339 -11.11 -17.72 18.81
C GLU A 339 -10.77 -19.02 18.05
N THR A 340 -9.55 -19.56 18.20
CA THR A 340 -9.17 -20.82 17.58
C THR A 340 -9.28 -22.00 18.54
N ARG A 341 -9.70 -23.17 18.02
CA ARG A 341 -9.70 -24.41 18.80
C ARG A 341 -8.38 -25.13 18.60
N LEU A 342 -7.53 -25.03 19.62
CA LEU A 342 -6.22 -25.67 19.62
C LEU A 342 -6.34 -27.08 20.21
N ASN A 343 -5.81 -28.08 19.50
CA ASN A 343 -5.69 -29.42 20.05
C ASN A 343 -4.42 -29.54 20.92
N LEU A 344 -4.30 -30.61 21.72
CA LEU A 344 -3.18 -30.79 22.65
C LEU A 344 -1.82 -30.87 21.94
N GLN A 345 -1.76 -31.38 20.70
CA GLN A 345 -0.50 -31.47 19.94
C GLN A 345 -0.08 -30.11 19.40
N THR A 346 -0.99 -29.36 18.78
CA THR A 346 -0.75 -27.97 18.35
C THR A 346 -0.30 -27.11 19.54
N PHE A 347 -0.81 -27.38 20.74
CA PHE A 347 -0.36 -26.74 21.97
C PHE A 347 1.08 -27.07 22.37
N LYS A 348 1.52 -28.32 22.20
CA LYS A 348 2.93 -28.69 22.43
C LYS A 348 3.84 -28.04 21.40
N SER A 349 3.44 -27.99 20.14
CA SER A 349 4.16 -27.25 19.10
C SER A 349 4.26 -25.76 19.45
N LEU A 350 3.17 -25.16 19.93
CA LEU A 350 3.15 -23.77 20.38
C LEU A 350 4.11 -23.55 21.56
N ALA A 351 4.09 -24.43 22.57
CA ALA A 351 5.01 -24.36 23.70
C ALA A 351 6.47 -24.43 23.24
N LEU A 352 6.80 -25.33 22.29
CA LEU A 352 8.13 -25.45 21.71
C LEU A 352 8.55 -24.18 20.94
N VAL A 353 7.64 -23.55 20.19
CA VAL A 353 7.91 -22.28 19.50
C VAL A 353 8.16 -21.16 20.51
N LEU A 354 7.37 -21.09 21.58
CA LEU A 354 7.54 -20.12 22.66
C LEU A 354 8.83 -20.38 23.46
N GLU A 355 9.30 -21.62 23.59
CA GLU A 355 10.60 -21.95 24.20
C GLU A 355 11.77 -21.25 23.49
N TYR A 356 11.68 -21.05 22.17
CA TYR A 356 12.70 -20.38 21.36
C TYR A 356 12.31 -18.98 20.87
N SER A 357 11.20 -18.41 21.35
CA SER A 357 10.83 -17.04 21.00
C SER A 357 11.70 -16.03 21.76
N GLU A 358 12.22 -15.05 21.04
CA GLU A 358 12.90 -13.88 21.58
C GLU A 358 12.16 -12.62 21.10
N GLY A 359 11.69 -11.78 22.03
CA GLY A 359 11.09 -10.49 21.68
C GLY A 359 9.64 -10.53 21.19
N LEU A 360 8.86 -11.57 21.52
CA LEU A 360 7.41 -11.60 21.25
C LEU A 360 6.72 -10.41 21.92
N SER A 361 6.00 -9.58 21.16
CA SER A 361 5.32 -8.40 21.72
C SER A 361 3.97 -8.78 22.29
N GLU A 362 3.21 -9.62 21.61
CA GLU A 362 1.84 -9.97 21.98
C GLU A 362 1.55 -11.44 21.72
N LEU A 363 0.90 -12.09 22.68
CA LEU A 363 0.36 -13.44 22.56
C LEU A 363 -1.13 -13.39 22.92
N ASP A 364 -1.98 -13.56 21.92
CA ASP A 364 -3.43 -13.61 22.10
C ASP A 364 -3.93 -15.05 21.95
N LEU A 365 -4.41 -15.61 23.06
CA LEU A 365 -5.06 -16.92 23.15
C LEU A 365 -6.46 -16.79 23.76
N SER A 366 -7.13 -15.64 23.55
CA SER A 366 -8.50 -15.43 24.00
C SER A 366 -9.48 -16.36 23.29
N HIS A 367 -10.56 -16.77 23.97
CA HIS A 367 -11.60 -17.63 23.38
C HIS A 367 -11.12 -18.99 22.83
N CYS A 368 -9.98 -19.51 23.30
CA CYS A 368 -9.39 -20.77 22.83
C CYS A 368 -9.85 -22.03 23.58
N GLN A 369 -10.78 -21.90 24.53
CA GLN A 369 -11.26 -22.99 25.40
C GLN A 369 -10.15 -23.63 26.26
N LEU A 370 -9.16 -22.82 26.68
CA LEU A 370 -8.01 -23.33 27.45
C LEU A 370 -8.44 -23.87 28.81
N THR A 371 -7.87 -25.01 29.20
CA THR A 371 -8.01 -25.60 30.53
C THR A 371 -6.70 -25.45 31.31
N ASP A 372 -6.73 -25.73 32.61
CA ASP A 372 -5.55 -25.67 33.49
C ASP A 372 -4.36 -26.50 32.98
N GLN A 373 -4.61 -27.65 32.35
CA GLN A 373 -3.56 -28.48 31.76
C GLN A 373 -2.82 -27.77 30.63
N HIS A 374 -3.52 -26.97 29.82
CA HIS A 374 -2.91 -26.21 28.75
C HIS A 374 -2.09 -25.04 29.31
N VAL A 375 -2.59 -24.39 30.36
CA VAL A 375 -1.87 -23.31 31.04
C VAL A 375 -0.57 -23.85 31.64
N GLU A 376 -0.60 -25.00 32.30
CA GLU A 376 0.58 -25.62 32.92
C GLU A 376 1.73 -25.84 31.93
N LEU A 377 1.42 -26.22 30.68
CA LEU A 377 2.41 -26.38 29.61
C LEU A 377 3.03 -25.05 29.15
N LEU A 378 2.28 -23.96 29.22
CA LEU A 378 2.72 -22.63 28.78
C LEU A 378 3.41 -21.83 29.89
N LEU A 379 3.11 -22.11 31.16
CA LEU A 379 3.62 -21.37 32.34
C LEU A 379 5.13 -21.08 32.25
N PRO A 380 6.01 -22.01 31.84
CA PRO A 380 7.44 -21.73 31.75
C PRO A 380 7.80 -20.63 30.74
N HIS A 381 6.95 -20.35 29.76
CA HIS A 381 7.24 -19.49 28.61
C HIS A 381 6.44 -18.19 28.59
N LEU A 382 5.38 -18.07 29.40
CA LEU A 382 4.53 -16.87 29.46
C LEU A 382 5.26 -15.61 29.96
N HIS A 383 6.47 -15.73 30.53
CA HIS A 383 7.26 -14.56 30.91
C HIS A 383 7.88 -13.80 29.71
N LYS A 384 7.82 -14.37 28.49
CA LYS A 384 8.48 -13.81 27.30
C LYS A 384 7.65 -12.73 26.57
N PRO A 385 6.35 -12.94 26.29
CA PRO A 385 5.52 -11.89 25.68
C PRO A 385 5.40 -10.64 26.56
N ARG A 386 5.27 -9.47 25.94
CA ARG A 386 4.94 -8.23 26.66
C ARG A 386 3.46 -8.09 26.95
N VAL A 387 2.61 -8.50 26.01
CA VAL A 387 1.15 -8.48 26.14
C VAL A 387 0.63 -9.90 26.06
N ILE A 388 -0.21 -10.30 27.01
CA ILE A 388 -0.80 -11.64 27.05
C ILE A 388 -2.30 -11.51 27.25
N ASP A 389 -3.07 -12.08 26.32
CA ASP A 389 -4.51 -12.24 26.45
C ASP A 389 -4.85 -13.74 26.60
N LEU A 390 -5.39 -14.10 27.77
CA LEU A 390 -5.91 -15.44 28.07
C LEU A 390 -7.41 -15.38 28.41
N SER A 391 -8.09 -14.29 28.04
CA SER A 391 -9.48 -14.03 28.38
C SER A 391 -10.44 -15.06 27.75
N HIS A 392 -11.62 -15.20 28.34
CA HIS A 392 -12.68 -16.07 27.83
C HIS A 392 -12.27 -17.55 27.63
N ASN A 393 -11.47 -18.06 28.56
CA ASN A 393 -11.05 -19.47 28.64
C ASN A 393 -11.63 -20.20 29.86
N LEU A 394 -11.40 -21.50 29.97
CA LEU A 394 -11.88 -22.38 31.05
C LEU A 394 -10.79 -22.59 32.12
N ILE A 395 -10.13 -21.50 32.51
CA ILE A 395 -9.03 -21.49 33.49
C ILE A 395 -9.63 -21.40 34.89
N THR A 396 -9.20 -22.28 35.80
CA THR A 396 -9.68 -22.24 37.19
C THR A 396 -8.85 -21.30 38.06
N ASP A 397 -9.35 -20.99 39.27
CA ASP A 397 -8.66 -20.15 40.25
C ASP A 397 -7.23 -20.64 40.58
N ALA A 398 -6.97 -21.95 40.48
CA ALA A 398 -5.66 -22.53 40.74
C ALA A 398 -4.62 -22.05 39.72
N SER A 399 -4.92 -22.15 38.43
CA SER A 399 -4.07 -21.66 37.36
C SER A 399 -4.03 -20.15 37.29
N ALA A 400 -5.16 -19.47 37.58
CA ALA A 400 -5.21 -18.01 37.64
C ALA A 400 -4.25 -17.46 38.69
N ARG A 401 -4.10 -18.14 39.84
CA ARG A 401 -3.11 -17.78 40.86
C ARG A 401 -1.66 -17.93 40.38
N SER A 402 -1.38 -19.00 39.64
CA SER A 402 -0.05 -19.23 39.03
C SER A 402 0.28 -18.16 37.97
N LEU A 403 -0.71 -17.80 37.13
CA LEU A 403 -0.58 -16.72 36.16
C LEU A 403 -0.34 -15.37 36.83
N TYR A 404 -1.11 -15.05 37.87
CA TYR A 404 -0.92 -13.84 38.66
C TYR A 404 0.48 -13.74 39.25
N HIS A 405 1.03 -14.86 39.76
CA HIS A 405 2.40 -14.89 40.26
C HIS A 405 3.41 -14.50 39.16
N ILE A 406 3.32 -15.07 37.96
CA ILE A 406 4.22 -14.75 36.84
C ILE A 406 4.13 -13.27 36.46
N VAL A 407 2.92 -12.72 36.34
CA VAL A 407 2.70 -11.31 35.97
C VAL A 407 3.21 -10.38 37.07
N SER A 408 3.00 -10.73 38.35
CA SER A 408 3.47 -9.92 39.49
C SER A 408 4.99 -9.87 39.62
N VAL A 409 5.69 -10.94 39.22
CA VAL A 409 7.16 -11.05 39.26
C VAL A 409 7.80 -10.32 38.07
N ASN A 410 7.11 -10.26 36.92
CA ASN A 410 7.62 -9.70 35.68
C ASN A 410 6.94 -8.37 35.35
N SER A 411 7.57 -7.25 35.74
CA SER A 411 7.05 -5.89 35.54
C SER A 411 6.91 -5.44 34.08
N HIS A 412 7.42 -6.22 33.13
CA HIS A 412 7.33 -5.95 31.69
C HIS A 412 6.11 -6.60 31.01
N ILE A 413 5.31 -7.39 31.74
CA ILE A 413 4.11 -8.04 31.21
C ILE A 413 2.88 -7.17 31.47
N GLN A 414 2.08 -6.97 30.44
CA GLN A 414 0.75 -6.39 30.47
C GLN A 414 -0.25 -7.50 30.14
N THR A 415 -1.25 -7.70 30.99
CA THR A 415 -2.37 -8.61 30.71
C THR A 415 -3.57 -7.78 30.28
N VAL A 416 -4.27 -8.23 29.23
CA VAL A 416 -5.50 -7.60 28.73
C VAL A 416 -6.72 -8.21 29.42
#